data_AF-A0A930TNS2-F1
#
_entry.id   AF-A0A930TNS2-F1
#
_cell.length_a   1.000
_cell.length_b   1.000
_cell.length_c   1.000
_cell.angle_alpha   90.00
_cell.angle_beta   90.00
_cell.angle_gamma   90.00
#
_symmetry.space_group_name_H-M   'P 1'
#
loop_
_entity.id
_entity.type
_entity.pdbx_description
1 polymer ?
#
loop_
_entity_poly.entity_id
_entity_poly.type
_entity_poly.pdbx_seq_one_letter_code
_entity_poly.pdbx_strand_id
1 'polypeptide(L)'
;MPTSTIRFSKTTLHDTELGKIEIPNKKIAVWINFLTAPKQQAQIISADQQRNGLILYFQAPDNLYTYLDHRINGEHADEPPSKASRRANHPEPHPVAS
;
A
#
# COMPACT_ATOMS: atom_id res chain seq x y z
N MET A 1 4.52 16.19 16.54
CA MET A 1 3.35 16.36 15.66
C MET A 1 2.95 15.00 15.12
N PRO A 2 1.66 14.64 15.02
CA PRO A 2 1.26 13.38 14.41
C PRO A 2 1.60 13.42 12.91
N THR A 3 2.35 12.44 12.42
CA THR A 3 2.58 12.24 10.99
C THR A 3 1.27 11.72 10.39
N SER A 4 0.48 12.61 9.82
CA SER A 4 -0.76 12.27 9.11
C SER A 4 -0.50 11.55 7.78
N THR A 5 0.76 11.52 7.34
CA THR A 5 1.18 11.10 6.01
C THR A 5 1.93 9.77 6.09
N ILE A 6 1.65 8.90 5.13
CA ILE A 6 2.35 7.62 4.96
C ILE A 6 3.76 7.91 4.45
N ARG A 7 4.75 7.11 4.86
CA ARG A 7 6.12 7.21 4.34
C ARG A 7 6.61 5.84 3.92
N PHE A 8 7.31 5.78 2.80
CA PHE A 8 7.95 4.56 2.32
C PHE A 8 9.43 4.82 2.09
N SER A 9 10.24 3.86 2.51
CA SER A 9 11.69 3.85 2.31
C SER A 9 12.16 2.40 2.20
N LYS A 10 13.32 2.20 1.58
CA LYS A 10 14.00 0.90 1.55
C LYS A 10 15.12 0.90 2.58
N THR A 11 15.33 -0.23 3.24
CA THR A 11 16.41 -0.43 4.19
C THR A 11 17.06 -1.78 3.93
N THR A 12 18.36 -1.89 4.19
CA THR A 12 19.09 -3.14 4.01
C THR A 12 19.46 -3.70 5.37
N LEU A 13 19.10 -4.96 5.62
CA LEU A 13 19.46 -5.70 6.81
C LEU A 13 20.15 -7.01 6.38
N HIS A 14 21.43 -7.16 6.71
CA HIS A 14 22.22 -8.35 6.38
C HIS A 14 22.07 -8.78 4.91
N ASP A 15 22.42 -7.89 3.99
CA ASP A 15 22.32 -8.09 2.53
C ASP A 15 20.91 -8.33 1.97
N THR A 16 19.88 -8.17 2.81
CA THR A 16 18.48 -8.29 2.38
C THR A 16 17.83 -6.93 2.32
N GLU A 17 17.30 -6.55 1.15
CA GLU A 17 16.50 -5.34 1.00
C GLU A 17 15.10 -5.54 1.58
N LEU A 18 14.70 -4.62 2.44
CA LEU A 18 13.39 -4.57 3.10
C LEU A 18 12.70 -3.26 2.76
N GLY A 19 11.40 -3.34 2.52
CA GLY A 19 10.52 -2.19 2.54
C GLY A 19 10.24 -1.79 3.97
N LYS A 20 10.36 -0.50 4.27
CA LYS A 20 9.89 0.12 5.51
C LYS A 20 8.75 1.08 5.17
N ILE A 21 7.57 0.85 5.74
CA ILE A 21 6.41 1.72 5.61
C ILE A 21 5.92 2.21 6.96
N GLU A 22 5.73 3.53 7.09
CA GLU A 22 5.17 4.18 8.28
C GLU A 22 3.73 4.57 7.97
N ILE A 23 2.77 4.03 8.73
CA ILE A 23 1.34 4.13 8.45
C ILE A 23 0.63 4.84 9.62
N PRO A 24 -0.08 5.95 9.40
CA PRO A 24 -0.87 6.59 10.45
C PRO A 24 -2.05 5.71 10.87
N ASN A 25 -2.44 5.79 12.15
CA ASN A 25 -3.51 4.96 12.74
C ASN A 25 -4.78 4.84 11.87
N LYS A 26 -5.23 5.96 11.29
CA LYS A 26 -6.44 6.02 10.46
C LYS A 26 -6.36 5.17 9.17
N LYS A 27 -5.15 4.82 8.72
CA LYS A 27 -4.93 4.11 7.45
C LYS A 27 -4.37 2.68 7.65
N ILE A 28 -4.09 2.25 8.89
CA ILE A 28 -3.48 0.94 9.20
C ILE A 28 -4.22 -0.22 8.52
N ALA A 29 -5.53 -0.35 8.73
CA ALA A 29 -6.30 -1.48 8.21
C ALA A 29 -6.23 -1.57 6.67
N VAL A 30 -6.30 -0.43 5.98
CA VAL A 30 -6.25 -0.38 4.52
C VAL A 30 -4.89 -0.83 3.99
N TRP A 31 -3.81 -0.37 4.62
CA TRP A 31 -2.46 -0.70 4.19
C TRP A 31 -2.04 -2.11 4.55
N ILE A 32 -2.42 -2.62 5.71
CA ILE A 32 -2.21 -4.03 6.06
C ILE A 32 -2.93 -4.91 5.03
N ASN A 33 -4.23 -4.67 4.79
CA ASN A 33 -5.00 -5.45 3.82
C ASN A 33 -4.40 -5.41 2.40
N PHE A 34 -3.86 -4.25 1.99
CA PHE A 34 -3.18 -4.13 0.71
C PHE A 34 -1.91 -4.98 0.67
N LEU A 35 -1.01 -4.83 1.65
CA LEU A 35 0.28 -5.53 1.68
C LEU A 35 0.11 -7.04 1.81
N THR A 36 -0.85 -7.49 2.63
CA THR A 36 -1.13 -8.91 2.82
C THR A 36 -2.02 -9.51 1.73
N ALA A 37 -2.44 -8.73 0.72
CA ALA A 37 -3.21 -9.28 -0.38
C ALA A 37 -2.33 -10.26 -1.18
N PRO A 38 -2.85 -11.45 -1.58
CA PRO A 38 -2.05 -12.48 -2.25
C PRO A 38 -1.28 -12.00 -3.48
N LYS A 39 -1.85 -11.03 -4.21
CA LYS A 39 -1.23 -10.44 -5.40
C LYS A 39 0.05 -9.64 -5.13
N GLN A 40 0.25 -9.13 -3.92
CA GLN A 40 1.41 -8.29 -3.59
C GLN A 40 2.62 -9.12 -3.21
N GLN A 41 2.42 -10.38 -2.79
CA GLN A 41 3.49 -11.28 -2.35
C GLN A 41 4.39 -10.65 -1.28
N ALA A 42 3.87 -9.70 -0.50
CA ALA A 42 4.62 -9.05 0.57
C ALA A 42 4.60 -9.93 1.82
N GLN A 43 5.77 -10.17 2.38
CA GLN A 43 5.95 -10.89 3.64
C GLN A 43 6.32 -9.88 4.72
N ILE A 44 5.43 -9.67 5.68
CA ILE A 44 5.72 -8.83 6.85
C ILE A 44 6.74 -9.55 7.73
N ILE A 45 7.88 -8.90 7.95
CA ILE A 45 8.99 -9.40 8.77
C ILE A 45 8.85 -8.89 10.20
N SER A 46 8.49 -7.61 10.36
CA SER A 46 8.33 -6.99 11.67
C SER A 46 7.31 -5.85 11.64
N ALA A 47 6.70 -5.62 12.80
CA ALA A 47 5.73 -4.56 13.02
C ALA A 47 6.02 -3.87 14.35
N ASP A 48 6.16 -2.55 14.33
CA ASP A 48 6.39 -1.72 15.51
C ASP A 48 5.25 -0.71 15.68
N GLN A 49 4.50 -0.84 16.77
CA GLN A 49 3.38 0.03 17.08
C GLN A 49 3.87 1.30 17.77
N GLN A 50 3.66 2.43 17.11
CA GLN A 50 4.00 3.76 17.61
C GLN A 50 2.74 4.45 18.16
N ARG A 51 2.93 5.52 18.96
CA ARG A 51 1.82 6.31 19.52
C ARG A 51 0.82 6.80 18.45
N ASN A 52 1.30 7.08 17.24
CA ASN A 52 0.52 7.69 16.16
C ASN A 52 0.33 6.80 14.92
N GLY A 53 0.80 5.55 14.96
CA GLY A 53 0.78 4.71 13.77
C GLY A 53 1.49 3.37 13.95
N LEU A 54 1.76 2.75 12.82
CA LEU A 54 2.42 1.45 12.72
C LEU A 54 3.59 1.58 11.74
N ILE A 55 4.75 1.06 12.13
CA ILE A 55 5.87 0.87 11.22
C ILE A 55 5.90 -0.61 10.83
N LEU A 56 5.91 -0.90 9.54
CA LEU A 56 6.05 -2.26 9.04
C LEU A 56 7.36 -2.39 8.27
N TYR A 57 8.05 -3.51 8.52
CA TYR A 57 9.18 -3.98 7.74
C TYR A 57 8.74 -5.22 6.97
N PHE A 58 8.96 -5.26 5.66
CA PHE A 58 8.47 -6.34 4.81
C PHE A 58 9.41 -6.63 3.64
N GLN A 59 9.47 -7.90 3.25
CA GLN A 59 10.05 -8.34 1.99
C GLN A 59 8.96 -8.35 0.92
N ALA A 60 9.28 -7.94 -0.30
CA ALA A 60 8.38 -7.99 -1.43
C ALA A 60 9.18 -8.00 -2.74
N PRO A 61 8.55 -8.34 -3.87
CA PRO A 61 9.20 -8.21 -5.17
C PRO A 61 9.44 -6.74 -5.55
N ASP A 62 10.47 -6.48 -6.36
CA ASP A 62 10.89 -5.13 -6.78
C ASP A 62 9.79 -4.27 -7.39
N ASN A 63 8.83 -4.90 -8.07
CA ASN A 63 7.69 -4.21 -8.68
C ASN A 63 6.81 -3.52 -7.61
N LEU A 64 6.67 -4.12 -6.42
CA LEU A 64 5.92 -3.53 -5.33
C LEU A 64 6.69 -2.38 -4.70
N TYR A 65 8.01 -2.51 -4.54
CA TYR A 65 8.84 -1.40 -4.05
C TYR A 65 8.79 -0.19 -4.99
N THR A 66 8.91 -0.43 -6.29
CA THR A 66 8.78 0.61 -7.32
C THR A 66 7.41 1.26 -7.24
N TYR A 67 6.35 0.47 -7.15
CA TYR A 67 4.99 0.98 -7.01
C TYR A 67 4.79 1.85 -5.76
N LEU A 68 5.30 1.39 -4.61
CA LEU A 68 5.18 2.11 -3.35
C LEU A 68 5.97 3.41 -3.37
N ASP A 69 7.16 3.41 -3.96
CA ASP A 69 7.98 4.60 -4.14
C ASP A 69 7.24 5.64 -4.99
N HIS A 70 6.79 5.27 -6.20
CA HIS A 70 6.03 6.17 -7.06
C HIS A 70 4.74 6.67 -6.42
N ARG A 71 4.04 5.82 -5.66
CA ARG A 71 2.76 6.19 -5.06
C ARG A 71 2.92 7.10 -3.85
N ILE A 72 3.80 6.75 -2.92
CA ILE A 72 3.92 7.40 -1.61
C ILE A 72 4.88 8.59 -1.67
N ASN A 73 5.95 8.48 -2.46
CA ASN A 73 6.92 9.56 -2.63
C ASN A 73 6.64 10.43 -3.87
N GLY A 74 5.72 10.01 -4.75
CA GLY A 74 5.18 10.82 -5.85
C GLY A 74 3.89 11.58 -5.50
N GLU A 75 3.17 12.09 -6.52
CA GLU A 75 2.00 12.99 -6.37
C GLU A 75 0.75 12.35 -5.73
N HIS A 76 0.73 11.04 -5.46
CA HIS A 76 -0.45 10.30 -4.99
C HIS A 76 -0.37 9.84 -3.51
N ALA A 77 0.50 10.46 -2.72
CA ALA A 77 0.88 10.01 -1.38
C ALA A 77 -0.28 9.83 -0.38
N ASP A 78 -1.39 10.55 -0.55
CA ASP A 78 -2.50 10.54 0.41
C ASP A 78 -3.64 9.56 0.05
N GLU A 79 -3.68 9.05 -1.18
CA GLU A 79 -4.78 8.19 -1.64
C GLU A 79 -4.61 6.74 -1.13
N PRO A 80 -5.64 6.10 -0.54
CA PRO A 80 -5.57 4.71 -0.09
C PRO A 80 -5.41 3.72 -1.26
N PRO A 81 -4.67 2.60 -1.09
CA PRO A 81 -4.39 1.64 -2.15
C PRO A 81 -5.57 0.82 -2.72
N SER A 82 -6.80 1.23 -2.42
CA SER A 82 -8.02 0.68 -2.99
C SER A 82 -8.89 1.77 -3.60
N LYS A 83 -8.58 2.12 -4.85
CA LYS A 83 -9.58 2.46 -5.90
C LYS A 83 -9.13 2.00 -7.30
N ALA A 84 -8.43 0.87 -7.40
CA ALA A 84 -8.32 0.20 -8.70
C ALA A 84 -9.67 -0.48 -9.01
N SER A 85 -10.44 0.11 -9.91
CA SER A 85 -11.60 -0.44 -10.65
C SER A 85 -12.86 -0.85 -9.86
N ARG A 86 -13.76 0.12 -9.62
CA ARG A 86 -15.23 -0.10 -9.72
C ARG A 86 -15.79 0.44 -11.05
N ARG A 87 -14.97 0.48 -12.09
CA ARG A 87 -15.35 0.98 -13.43
C ARG A 87 -15.05 -0.08 -14.50
N ALA A 88 -15.49 -1.31 -14.25
CA ALA A 88 -15.68 -2.33 -15.27
C ALA A 88 -16.81 -3.20 -14.74
N ASN A 89 -17.84 -3.44 -15.57
CA ASN A 89 -19.12 -4.07 -15.24
C ASN A 89 -20.21 -3.11 -14.73
N HIS A 90 -20.44 -2.02 -15.47
CA HIS A 90 -21.82 -1.63 -15.75
C HIS A 90 -22.20 -2.38 -17.02
N PRO A 91 -23.12 -3.36 -17.01
CA PRO A 91 -23.67 -3.85 -18.27
C PRO A 91 -24.38 -2.67 -18.93
N GLU A 92 -23.96 -2.31 -20.14
CA GLU A 92 -24.69 -1.36 -20.98
C GLU A 92 -26.13 -1.88 -21.15
N PRO A 93 -27.18 -1.04 -20.99
CA PRO A 93 -28.51 -1.45 -21.38
C PRO A 93 -28.52 -1.60 -22.91
N HIS A 94 -28.65 -2.84 -23.39
CA HIS A 94 -28.91 -3.10 -24.80
C HIS A 94 -30.18 -2.33 -25.23
N PRO A 95 -30.16 -1.59 -26.34
CA PRO A 95 -31.40 -1.05 -26.89
C PRO A 95 -32.20 -2.23 -27.45
N VAL A 96 -33.37 -2.48 -26.89
CA VAL A 96 -34.39 -3.31 -27.55
C VAL A 96 -34.92 -2.46 -28.69
N ALA A 97 -34.45 -2.72 -29.91
CA ALA A 97 -35.02 -2.15 -31.11
C ALA A 97 -36.38 -2.80 -31.39
N SER A 98 -37.39 -1.93 -31.52
CA SER A 98 -38.69 -2.05 -32.19
C SER A 98 -39.48 -3.35 -32.11
#